data_AF-A0A657PP37-F1
#
_entry.id   AF-A0A657PP37-F1
#
_cell.length_a   1.000
_cell.length_b   1.000
_cell.length_c   1.000
_cell.angle_alpha   90.00
_cell.angle_beta   90.00
_cell.angle_gamma   90.00
#
_symmetry.space_group_name_H-M   'P 1'
#
loop_
_entity.id
_entity.type
_entity.pdbx_description
1 polymer ?
#
loop_
_entity_poly.entity_id
_entity_poly.type
_entity_poly.pdbx_seq_one_letter_code
_entity_poly.pdbx_strand_id
1 'polypeptide(L)'
;AEDEIAAAGFAIGASYAGMTACTITSGPGMALKTEMMGLAVMGEIPLVVVDVQRGGPSTGLPTKVEQGDLLSTLYGMPGDAPKVIIAPATIEECFHYVILARKLAEAFRTPVFVLTDANLATGVQPYPRPVPQEEWLAAPIDQSAWDSNVPAYDWDPQTGLSPRPIPGQRGGEYVLTGLSHTNRSKVAYDSDTNQTSCEHRSRKLAALGKTLKPPVINGDDEGDLLVVGWGSTMGAIEEAVNKLRDAGHKVSSIHLRFLSPLEPQLKEIFSRFRQVMTVEINYSDRPDAPQITPENRRYAQLATVLRASTLVDVDCWSVVYGHPMQPGMIHKELNRRLTAMHNEI
;
A
#
# COMPACT_ATOMS: atom_id res chain seq x y z
N ALA A 1 12.86 -18.39 11.03
CA ALA A 1 14.13 -17.85 10.53
C ALA A 1 14.83 -17.10 11.65
N GLU A 2 16.14 -16.98 11.55
CA GLU A 2 17.06 -16.39 12.52
C GLU A 2 17.05 -14.86 12.49
N ASP A 3 16.71 -14.26 11.34
CA ASP A 3 16.53 -12.82 11.15
C ASP A 3 15.53 -12.53 10.01
N GLU A 4 15.29 -11.25 9.73
CA GLU A 4 14.35 -10.81 8.70
C GLU A 4 14.82 -11.05 7.26
N ILE A 5 16.12 -11.12 7.00
CA ILE A 5 16.70 -11.43 5.68
C ILE A 5 16.43 -12.90 5.37
N ALA A 6 16.80 -13.79 6.28
CA ALA A 6 16.54 -15.23 6.19
C ALA A 6 15.03 -15.51 6.12
N ALA A 7 14.20 -14.79 6.88
CA ALA A 7 12.74 -14.91 6.80
C ALA A 7 12.20 -14.55 5.41
N ALA A 8 12.71 -13.48 4.79
CA ALA A 8 12.30 -13.10 3.44
C ALA A 8 12.81 -14.08 2.38
N GLY A 9 14.07 -14.51 2.47
CA GLY A 9 14.64 -15.52 1.58
C GLY A 9 13.86 -16.84 1.62
N PHE A 10 13.48 -17.30 2.82
CA PHE A 10 12.64 -18.49 2.99
C PHE A 10 11.27 -18.32 2.34
N ALA A 11 10.60 -17.18 2.56
CA ALA A 11 9.28 -16.91 1.99
C ALA A 11 9.33 -16.82 0.45
N ILE A 12 10.36 -16.19 -0.11
CA ILE A 12 10.59 -16.13 -1.56
C ILE A 12 10.83 -17.54 -2.12
N GLY A 13 11.66 -18.35 -1.46
CA GLY A 13 11.91 -19.73 -1.86
C GLY A 13 10.65 -20.60 -1.82
N ALA A 14 9.83 -20.46 -0.78
CA ALA A 14 8.55 -21.17 -0.67
C ALA A 14 7.58 -20.77 -1.80
N SER A 15 7.47 -19.47 -2.10
CA SER A 15 6.66 -18.98 -3.23
C SER A 15 7.19 -19.43 -4.59
N TYR A 16 8.52 -19.44 -4.76
CA TYR A 16 9.15 -20.00 -5.95
C TYR A 16 8.78 -21.48 -6.14
N ALA A 17 8.71 -22.25 -5.06
CA ALA A 17 8.28 -23.66 -5.06
C ALA A 17 6.75 -23.85 -5.26
N GLY A 18 5.99 -22.78 -5.50
CA GLY A 18 4.55 -22.84 -5.78
C GLY A 18 3.64 -22.77 -4.56
N MET A 19 4.18 -22.58 -3.35
CA MET A 19 3.38 -22.41 -2.14
C MET A 19 2.89 -20.97 -1.99
N THR A 20 1.70 -20.78 -1.44
CA THR A 20 1.32 -19.47 -0.91
C THR A 20 2.24 -19.11 0.25
N ALA A 21 3.00 -18.03 0.11
CA ALA A 21 3.96 -17.58 1.12
C ALA A 21 3.61 -16.18 1.64
N CYS A 22 3.88 -15.95 2.92
CA CYS A 22 3.80 -14.64 3.55
C CYS A 22 4.98 -14.41 4.48
N THR A 23 5.36 -13.15 4.65
CA THR A 23 6.28 -12.71 5.71
C THR A 23 5.65 -11.52 6.44
N ILE A 24 5.82 -11.46 7.76
CA ILE A 24 5.22 -10.44 8.63
C ILE A 24 6.34 -9.77 9.39
N THR A 25 6.32 -8.44 9.49
CA THR A 25 7.36 -7.65 10.16
C THR A 25 6.82 -6.28 10.60
N SER A 26 7.72 -5.38 10.99
CA SER A 26 7.49 -3.96 11.24
C SER A 26 8.66 -3.15 10.65
N GLY A 27 8.62 -1.82 10.69
CA GLY A 27 9.61 -0.91 10.07
C GLY A 27 11.08 -1.36 10.10
N PRO A 28 11.71 -1.71 11.25
CA PRO A 28 13.11 -2.15 11.27
C PRO A 28 13.37 -3.44 10.48
N GLY A 29 12.47 -4.41 10.59
CA GLY A 29 12.58 -5.64 9.85
C GLY A 29 12.25 -5.44 8.37
N MET A 30 11.37 -4.50 8.03
CA MET A 30 11.12 -4.10 6.65
C MET A 30 12.38 -3.53 6.00
N ALA A 31 13.11 -2.68 6.73
CA ALA A 31 14.39 -2.13 6.26
C ALA A 31 15.40 -3.24 5.90
N LEU A 32 15.49 -4.29 6.72
CA LEU A 32 16.34 -5.46 6.44
C LEU A 32 15.85 -6.29 5.23
N LYS A 33 14.54 -6.35 5.00
CA LYS A 33 13.95 -7.10 3.87
C LYS A 33 14.07 -6.40 2.52
N THR A 34 14.44 -5.13 2.49
CA THR A 34 14.43 -4.27 1.29
C THR A 34 15.08 -4.93 0.06
N GLU A 35 16.27 -5.53 0.21
CA GLU A 35 16.98 -6.20 -0.89
C GLU A 35 16.20 -7.41 -1.40
N MET A 36 15.73 -8.26 -0.48
CA MET A 36 14.94 -9.45 -0.81
C MET A 36 13.60 -9.09 -1.47
N MET A 37 12.98 -7.97 -1.09
CA MET A 37 11.79 -7.47 -1.77
C MET A 37 12.10 -7.01 -3.20
N GLY A 38 13.26 -6.40 -3.42
CA GLY A 38 13.78 -6.11 -4.76
C GLY A 38 13.94 -7.39 -5.61
N LEU A 39 14.49 -8.46 -5.02
CA LEU A 39 14.57 -9.78 -5.67
C LEU A 39 13.17 -10.34 -5.99
N ALA A 40 12.21 -10.20 -5.09
CA ALA A 40 10.85 -10.68 -5.32
C ALA A 40 10.14 -9.91 -6.46
N VAL A 41 10.39 -8.60 -6.58
CA VAL A 41 9.90 -7.79 -7.70
C VAL A 41 10.58 -8.21 -9.01
N MET A 42 11.92 -8.29 -9.04
CA MET A 42 12.68 -8.69 -10.23
C MET A 42 12.29 -10.09 -10.70
N GLY A 43 12.17 -11.05 -9.78
CA GLY A 43 11.80 -12.43 -10.06
C GLY A 43 10.31 -12.65 -10.33
N GLU A 44 9.47 -11.60 -10.22
CA GLU A 44 8.01 -11.68 -10.33
C GLU A 44 7.43 -12.79 -9.44
N ILE A 45 7.85 -12.78 -8.17
CA ILE A 45 7.49 -13.74 -7.13
C ILE A 45 6.21 -13.26 -6.43
N PRO A 46 5.12 -14.06 -6.44
CA PRO A 46 3.95 -13.81 -5.59
C PRO A 46 4.34 -13.83 -4.11
N LEU A 47 4.21 -12.72 -3.39
CA LEU A 47 4.53 -12.70 -1.96
C LEU A 47 3.64 -11.72 -1.22
N VAL A 48 3.02 -12.16 -0.13
CA VAL A 48 2.34 -11.26 0.81
C VAL A 48 3.33 -10.79 1.87
N VAL A 49 3.46 -9.48 1.99
CA VAL A 49 4.37 -8.83 2.95
C VAL A 49 3.54 -7.97 3.87
N VAL A 50 3.41 -8.37 5.14
CA VAL A 50 2.65 -7.59 6.12
C VAL A 50 3.61 -6.72 6.92
N ASP A 51 3.42 -5.40 6.83
CA ASP A 51 4.11 -4.44 7.67
C ASP A 51 3.13 -3.95 8.75
N VAL A 52 3.36 -4.38 9.98
CA VAL A 52 2.64 -3.90 11.15
C VAL A 52 3.37 -2.67 11.66
N GLN A 53 3.00 -1.51 11.15
CA GLN A 53 3.70 -0.25 11.43
C GLN A 53 3.63 0.10 12.92
N ARG A 54 4.75 0.60 13.44
CA ARG A 54 4.92 1.03 14.83
C ARG A 54 5.76 2.30 14.89
N GLY A 55 5.85 2.92 16.06
CA GLY A 55 6.59 4.16 16.21
C GLY A 55 8.06 4.03 15.82
N GLY A 56 8.52 4.94 14.96
CA GLY A 56 9.89 5.02 14.46
C GLY A 56 10.63 6.28 14.95
N PRO A 57 11.79 6.63 14.35
CA PRO A 57 12.64 5.81 13.48
C PRO A 57 13.51 4.82 14.28
N SER A 58 14.24 3.93 13.57
CA SER A 58 15.09 2.90 14.20
C SER A 58 14.26 2.00 15.14
N THR A 59 14.77 1.63 16.32
CA THR A 59 13.99 0.91 17.34
C THR A 59 12.68 1.64 17.66
N GLY A 60 12.73 2.97 17.68
CA GLY A 60 11.60 3.87 17.86
C GLY A 60 10.84 3.58 19.14
N LEU A 61 9.52 3.43 18.99
CA LEU A 61 8.56 3.15 20.05
C LEU A 61 7.85 1.83 19.73
N PRO A 62 8.44 0.67 20.08
CA PRO A 62 7.95 -0.65 19.69
C PRO A 62 6.48 -0.95 20.01
N THR A 63 5.95 -0.31 21.05
CA THR A 63 4.60 -0.54 21.59
C THR A 63 3.62 0.57 21.24
N LYS A 64 4.01 1.49 20.36
CA LYS A 64 3.21 2.68 20.00
C LYS A 64 2.86 2.64 18.53
N VAL A 65 1.68 3.16 18.20
CA VAL A 65 1.17 3.24 16.83
C VAL A 65 1.78 4.42 16.10
N GLU A 66 2.17 4.19 14.85
CA GLU A 66 2.55 5.19 13.86
C GLU A 66 2.32 4.61 12.46
N GLN A 67 2.12 5.46 11.47
CA GLN A 67 1.91 5.16 10.05
C GLN A 67 3.06 5.76 9.22
N GLY A 68 4.29 5.49 9.68
CA GLY A 68 5.52 6.13 9.20
C GLY A 68 6.25 5.39 8.08
N ASP A 69 5.74 4.26 7.60
CA ASP A 69 6.47 3.38 6.67
C ASP A 69 5.95 3.44 5.22
N LEU A 70 5.01 4.33 4.89
CA LEU A 70 4.43 4.42 3.54
C LEU A 70 5.49 4.80 2.48
N LEU A 71 6.26 5.86 2.69
CA LEU A 71 7.27 6.31 1.73
C LEU A 71 8.43 5.33 1.60
N SER A 72 8.87 4.70 2.71
CA SER A 72 9.90 3.66 2.66
C SER A 72 9.39 2.42 1.93
N THR A 73 8.12 2.06 2.11
CA THR A 73 7.49 0.97 1.35
C THR A 73 7.43 1.33 -0.14
N LEU A 74 6.99 2.54 -0.51
CA LEU A 74 6.93 2.97 -1.91
C LEU A 74 8.33 3.00 -2.56
N TYR A 75 9.29 3.65 -1.93
CA TYR A 75 10.52 4.12 -2.58
C TYR A 75 11.83 3.63 -1.95
N GLY A 76 11.77 2.83 -0.88
CA GLY A 76 12.97 2.40 -0.14
C GLY A 76 13.82 1.36 -0.86
N MET A 77 13.29 0.70 -1.90
CA MET A 77 14.02 -0.32 -2.66
C MET A 77 14.90 0.32 -3.73
N PRO A 78 16.17 -0.11 -3.89
CA PRO A 78 17.01 0.34 -5.00
C PRO A 78 16.44 -0.06 -6.37
N GLY A 79 16.48 0.87 -7.34
CA GLY A 79 15.97 0.67 -8.70
C GLY A 79 14.44 0.79 -8.82
N ASP A 80 13.93 0.62 -10.04
CA ASP A 80 12.49 0.63 -10.31
C ASP A 80 11.82 -0.67 -9.87
N ALA A 81 11.29 -0.65 -8.64
CA ALA A 81 10.67 -1.80 -7.99
C ALA A 81 9.14 -1.60 -7.80
N PRO A 82 8.33 -1.76 -8.86
CA PRO A 82 6.88 -1.63 -8.76
C PRO A 82 6.28 -2.79 -7.97
N LYS A 83 5.35 -2.46 -7.08
CA LYS A 83 4.63 -3.42 -6.22
C LYS A 83 3.27 -2.86 -5.80
N VAL A 84 2.43 -3.76 -5.31
CA VAL A 84 1.11 -3.40 -4.80
C VAL A 84 1.21 -3.07 -3.32
N ILE A 85 0.55 -2.01 -2.89
CA ILE A 85 0.47 -1.59 -1.49
C ILE A 85 -1.00 -1.36 -1.15
N ILE A 86 -1.51 -2.13 -0.18
CA ILE A 86 -2.86 -2.00 0.36
C ILE A 86 -2.80 -1.72 1.86
N ALA A 87 -3.81 -1.03 2.37
CA ALA A 87 -3.92 -0.65 3.77
C ALA A 87 -5.33 -0.91 4.32
N PRO A 88 -5.56 -2.02 5.05
CA PRO A 88 -6.85 -2.25 5.69
C PRO A 88 -7.14 -1.19 6.76
N ALA A 89 -8.40 -0.81 6.88
CA ALA A 89 -8.86 0.27 7.76
C ALA A 89 -9.49 -0.23 9.07
N THR A 90 -9.91 -1.49 9.12
CA THR A 90 -10.58 -2.11 10.28
C THR A 90 -10.02 -3.50 10.58
N ILE A 91 -10.36 -4.05 11.75
CA ILE A 91 -9.95 -5.41 12.14
C ILE A 91 -10.61 -6.46 11.23
N GLU A 92 -11.85 -6.23 10.81
CA GLU A 92 -12.52 -7.08 9.81
C GLU A 92 -11.81 -7.00 8.45
N GLU A 93 -11.47 -5.80 8.00
CA GLU A 93 -10.69 -5.62 6.77
C GLU A 93 -9.33 -6.32 6.89
N CYS A 94 -8.62 -6.28 8.02
CA CYS A 94 -7.37 -7.02 8.21
C CYS A 94 -7.52 -8.52 7.94
N PHE A 95 -8.64 -9.14 8.32
CA PHE A 95 -8.92 -10.55 8.01
C PHE A 95 -9.07 -10.77 6.50
N HIS A 96 -9.95 -9.98 5.86
CA HIS A 96 -10.27 -10.16 4.44
C HIS A 96 -9.13 -9.71 3.50
N TYR A 97 -8.34 -8.71 3.90
CA TYR A 97 -7.30 -8.12 3.06
C TYR A 97 -6.07 -9.01 2.94
N VAL A 98 -5.81 -9.90 3.89
CA VAL A 98 -4.77 -10.92 3.73
C VAL A 98 -5.14 -11.91 2.60
N ILE A 99 -6.43 -12.27 2.50
CA ILE A 99 -6.95 -13.13 1.42
C ILE A 99 -6.88 -12.38 0.08
N LEU A 100 -7.28 -11.10 0.06
CA LEU A 100 -7.15 -10.25 -1.12
C LEU A 100 -5.68 -10.13 -1.55
N ALA A 101 -4.76 -9.87 -0.62
CA ALA A 101 -3.34 -9.72 -0.89
C ALA A 101 -2.76 -10.99 -1.53
N ARG A 102 -3.13 -12.18 -1.02
CA ARG A 102 -2.78 -13.46 -1.64
C ARG A 102 -3.26 -13.53 -3.09
N LYS A 103 -4.55 -13.29 -3.32
CA LYS A 103 -5.16 -13.36 -4.67
C LYS A 103 -4.47 -12.39 -5.63
N LEU A 104 -4.17 -11.17 -5.18
CA LEU A 104 -3.45 -10.17 -5.97
C LEU A 104 -2.00 -10.60 -6.25
N ALA A 105 -1.28 -11.10 -5.24
CA ALA A 105 0.11 -11.53 -5.40
C ALA A 105 0.23 -12.65 -6.43
N GLU A 106 -0.67 -13.65 -6.36
CA GLU A 106 -0.72 -14.77 -7.29
C GLU A 106 -1.16 -14.34 -8.69
N ALA A 107 -2.25 -13.57 -8.81
CA ALA A 107 -2.79 -13.14 -10.09
C ALA A 107 -1.86 -12.19 -10.86
N PHE A 108 -1.18 -11.28 -10.15
CA PHE A 108 -0.30 -10.28 -10.76
C PHE A 108 1.18 -10.67 -10.72
N ARG A 109 1.55 -11.76 -10.04
CA ARG A 109 2.94 -12.19 -9.85
C ARG A 109 3.85 -11.05 -9.41
N THR A 110 3.52 -10.49 -8.26
CA THR A 110 4.24 -9.36 -7.65
C THR A 110 4.10 -9.42 -6.13
N PRO A 111 5.05 -8.84 -5.37
CA PRO A 111 4.86 -8.60 -3.95
C PRO A 111 3.66 -7.68 -3.69
N VAL A 112 2.85 -8.05 -2.71
CA VAL A 112 1.74 -7.24 -2.19
C VAL A 112 2.02 -6.91 -0.73
N PHE A 113 2.20 -5.62 -0.47
CA PHE A 113 2.42 -5.06 0.86
C PHE A 113 1.08 -4.75 1.51
N VAL A 114 0.87 -5.27 2.71
CA VAL A 114 -0.27 -4.95 3.57
C VAL A 114 0.25 -4.06 4.69
N LEU A 115 -0.02 -2.76 4.59
CA LEU A 115 0.32 -1.79 5.63
C LEU A 115 -0.82 -1.74 6.63
N THR A 116 -0.63 -2.39 7.77
CA THR A 116 -1.46 -2.22 8.96
C THR A 116 -0.65 -1.45 10.02
N ASP A 117 -1.16 -1.33 11.24
CA ASP A 117 -0.47 -0.62 12.30
C ASP A 117 -0.74 -1.22 13.68
N ALA A 118 0.04 -0.80 14.67
CA ALA A 118 -0.05 -1.33 16.04
C ALA A 118 -1.44 -1.14 16.67
N ASN A 119 -2.25 -0.17 16.20
CA ASN A 119 -3.61 0.03 16.70
C ASN A 119 -4.53 -1.11 16.24
N LEU A 120 -4.54 -1.44 14.94
CA LEU A 120 -5.34 -2.58 14.44
C LEU A 120 -4.79 -3.92 14.92
N ALA A 121 -3.47 -4.06 15.06
CA ALA A 121 -2.85 -5.31 15.47
C ALA A 121 -3.11 -5.68 16.94
N THR A 122 -3.30 -4.70 17.81
CA THR A 122 -3.56 -4.91 19.24
C THR A 122 -5.02 -4.67 19.65
N GLY A 123 -5.80 -4.02 18.77
CA GLY A 123 -7.22 -3.79 18.98
C GLY A 123 -8.05 -5.06 18.91
N VAL A 124 -9.26 -4.98 19.45
CA VAL A 124 -10.27 -6.03 19.37
C VAL A 124 -11.60 -5.40 19.00
N GLN A 125 -12.30 -5.99 18.03
CA GLN A 125 -13.60 -5.53 17.58
C GLN A 125 -14.49 -6.74 17.28
N PRO A 126 -15.77 -6.74 17.68
CA PRO A 126 -16.72 -7.71 17.18
C PRO A 126 -17.06 -7.40 15.72
N TYR A 127 -16.98 -8.40 14.86
CA TYR A 127 -17.40 -8.32 13.46
C TYR A 127 -18.13 -9.62 13.06
N PRO A 128 -18.92 -9.62 11.98
CA PRO A 128 -19.63 -10.81 11.53
C PRO A 128 -18.66 -11.98 11.36
N ARG A 129 -19.01 -13.14 11.93
CA ARG A 129 -18.16 -14.33 11.84
C ARG A 129 -17.92 -14.69 10.37
N PRO A 130 -16.66 -14.75 9.90
CA PRO A 130 -16.36 -15.16 8.54
C PRO A 130 -16.85 -16.58 8.28
N VAL A 131 -17.53 -16.78 7.14
CA VAL A 131 -17.93 -18.09 6.64
C VAL A 131 -16.89 -18.54 5.62
N PRO A 132 -16.12 -19.62 5.88
CA PRO A 132 -15.09 -20.10 4.96
C PRO A 132 -15.62 -20.31 3.55
N GLN A 133 -14.88 -19.81 2.56
CA GLN A 133 -15.16 -19.99 1.14
C GLN A 133 -13.96 -20.66 0.47
N GLU A 134 -14.22 -21.47 -0.56
CA GLU A 134 -13.16 -22.17 -1.30
C GLU A 134 -12.14 -21.21 -1.90
N GLU A 135 -12.57 -20.03 -2.37
CA GLU A 135 -11.70 -19.00 -2.92
C GLU A 135 -10.71 -18.37 -1.91
N TRP A 136 -10.87 -18.64 -0.61
CA TRP A 136 -9.91 -18.23 0.40
C TRP A 136 -8.69 -19.14 0.42
N LEU A 137 -8.86 -20.36 -0.04
CA LEU A 137 -7.81 -21.38 -0.09
C LEU A 137 -6.95 -21.18 -1.33
N ALA A 138 -5.68 -21.52 -1.20
CA ALA A 138 -4.77 -21.61 -2.32
C ALA A 138 -5.19 -22.78 -3.23
N ALA A 139 -5.05 -22.60 -4.54
CA ALA A 139 -5.21 -23.72 -5.46
C ALA A 139 -4.14 -24.79 -5.17
N PRO A 140 -4.44 -26.08 -5.39
CA PRO A 140 -3.41 -27.12 -5.36
C PRO A 140 -2.29 -26.80 -6.33
N ILE A 141 -1.06 -27.21 -5.99
CA ILE A 141 0.08 -27.04 -6.90
C ILE A 141 -0.18 -27.86 -8.18
N ASP A 142 -0.12 -27.18 -9.32
CA ASP A 142 -0.13 -27.84 -10.62
C ASP A 142 1.24 -28.43 -10.95
N GLN A 143 1.29 -29.74 -11.14
CA GLN A 143 2.48 -30.51 -11.52
C GLN A 143 2.36 -31.13 -12.92
N SER A 144 1.39 -30.68 -13.71
CA SER A 144 1.29 -31.04 -15.13
C SER A 144 2.54 -30.59 -15.90
N ALA A 145 2.84 -31.27 -17.01
CA ALA A 145 4.00 -30.93 -17.82
C ALA A 145 3.88 -29.53 -18.40
N TRP A 146 4.97 -28.77 -18.36
CA TRP A 146 5.04 -27.43 -18.94
C TRP A 146 5.40 -27.52 -20.42
N ASP A 147 4.77 -26.70 -21.26
CA ASP A 147 5.17 -26.56 -22.65
C ASP A 147 6.48 -25.74 -22.72
N SER A 148 7.58 -26.41 -23.04
CA SER A 148 8.92 -25.80 -23.12
C SER A 148 9.04 -24.69 -24.18
N ASN A 149 8.06 -24.59 -25.09
CA ASN A 149 7.98 -23.47 -26.02
C ASN A 149 7.56 -22.17 -25.33
N VAL A 150 6.77 -22.23 -24.25
CA VAL A 150 6.28 -21.09 -23.47
C VAL A 150 7.38 -20.60 -22.52
N PRO A 151 7.88 -19.35 -22.67
CA PRO A 151 8.87 -18.77 -21.76
C PRO A 151 8.35 -18.61 -20.31
N ALA A 152 9.26 -18.64 -19.32
CA ALA A 152 8.91 -18.43 -17.91
C ALA A 152 8.46 -16.99 -17.57
N TYR A 153 8.76 -16.05 -18.48
CA TYR A 153 8.33 -14.66 -18.45
C TYR A 153 7.66 -14.32 -19.79
N ASP A 154 6.70 -15.16 -20.21
CA ASP A 154 5.89 -14.92 -21.40
C ASP A 154 4.90 -13.79 -21.15
N TRP A 155 5.41 -12.55 -21.16
CA TRP A 155 4.62 -11.38 -20.81
C TRP A 155 3.58 -11.06 -21.88
N ASP A 156 2.33 -11.00 -21.45
CA ASP A 156 1.26 -10.45 -22.23
C ASP A 156 1.54 -8.96 -22.52
N PRO A 157 1.49 -8.51 -23.78
CA PRO A 157 1.85 -7.14 -24.15
C PRO A 157 0.85 -6.09 -23.64
N GLN A 158 -0.38 -6.46 -23.29
CA GLN A 158 -1.41 -5.54 -22.82
C GLN A 158 -1.42 -5.36 -21.31
N THR A 159 -1.12 -6.43 -20.57
CA THR A 159 -1.25 -6.50 -19.12
C THR A 159 0.09 -6.63 -18.41
N GLY A 160 1.12 -7.12 -19.10
CA GLY A 160 2.41 -7.46 -18.49
C GLY A 160 2.38 -8.73 -17.63
N LEU A 161 1.24 -9.42 -17.55
CA LEU A 161 1.11 -10.69 -16.82
C LEU A 161 1.83 -11.80 -17.58
N SER A 162 2.36 -12.77 -16.85
CA SER A 162 3.06 -13.91 -17.43
C SER A 162 2.81 -15.16 -16.59
N PRO A 163 2.63 -16.34 -17.19
CA PRO A 163 2.62 -17.59 -16.45
C PRO A 163 4.07 -17.97 -16.06
N ARG A 164 4.25 -18.91 -15.13
CA ARG A 164 5.57 -19.42 -14.76
C ARG A 164 5.51 -20.89 -14.38
N PRO A 165 6.51 -21.70 -14.79
CA PRO A 165 6.61 -23.07 -14.36
C PRO A 165 6.95 -23.17 -12.87
N ILE A 166 6.31 -24.10 -12.17
CA ILE A 166 6.59 -24.43 -10.78
C ILE A 166 7.66 -25.53 -10.76
N PRO A 167 8.69 -25.43 -9.89
CA PRO A 167 9.67 -26.49 -9.72
C PRO A 167 9.00 -27.87 -9.55
N GLY A 168 9.48 -28.85 -10.32
CA GLY A 168 8.89 -30.20 -10.40
C GLY A 168 8.09 -30.46 -11.69
N GLN A 169 7.60 -29.41 -12.37
CA GLN A 169 6.93 -29.58 -13.67
C GLN A 169 7.94 -30.02 -14.75
N ARG A 170 7.68 -31.18 -15.35
CA ARG A 170 8.48 -31.71 -16.48
C ARG A 170 8.46 -30.71 -17.65
N GLY A 171 9.63 -30.35 -18.18
CA GLY A 171 9.73 -29.40 -19.31
C GLY A 171 9.65 -27.93 -18.90
N GLY A 172 9.53 -27.63 -17.60
CA GLY A 172 9.44 -26.29 -17.04
C GLY A 172 10.76 -25.76 -16.48
N GLU A 173 11.89 -26.29 -16.93
CA GLU A 173 13.20 -25.96 -16.36
C GLU A 173 13.63 -24.53 -16.72
N TYR A 174 13.92 -23.70 -15.71
CA TYR A 174 14.48 -22.37 -15.87
C TYR A 174 15.30 -21.95 -14.65
N VAL A 175 16.04 -20.84 -14.76
CA VAL A 175 16.87 -20.29 -13.67
C VAL A 175 16.34 -18.92 -13.30
N LEU A 176 15.79 -18.76 -12.10
CA LEU A 176 15.45 -17.45 -11.56
C LEU A 176 16.72 -16.67 -11.22
N THR A 177 16.71 -15.37 -11.50
CA THR A 177 17.85 -14.48 -11.23
C THR A 177 17.37 -13.10 -10.77
N GLY A 178 18.18 -12.46 -9.92
CA GLY A 178 18.02 -11.04 -9.57
C GLY A 178 18.61 -10.08 -10.61
N LEU A 179 19.25 -10.61 -11.66
CA LEU A 179 19.79 -9.82 -12.77
C LEU A 179 18.70 -9.50 -13.79
N SER A 180 18.92 -8.46 -14.60
CA SER A 180 18.15 -8.24 -15.82
C SER A 180 18.18 -9.50 -16.70
N HIS A 181 17.03 -9.86 -17.26
CA HIS A 181 16.85 -11.12 -17.96
C HIS A 181 15.83 -11.02 -19.11
N THR A 182 16.03 -11.89 -20.11
CA THR A 182 15.09 -12.08 -21.22
C THR A 182 13.82 -12.81 -20.76
N ASN A 183 12.81 -12.87 -21.62
CA ASN A 183 11.59 -13.64 -21.38
C ASN A 183 11.84 -15.14 -21.07
N ARG A 184 12.98 -15.70 -21.53
CA ARG A 184 13.43 -17.07 -21.25
C ARG A 184 14.33 -17.18 -20.02
N SER A 185 14.33 -16.17 -19.15
CA SER A 185 15.11 -16.14 -17.91
C SER A 185 16.62 -16.28 -18.13
N LYS A 186 17.13 -15.73 -19.24
CA LYS A 186 18.57 -15.65 -19.52
C LYS A 186 19.07 -14.27 -19.17
N VAL A 187 20.19 -14.20 -18.45
CA VAL A 187 20.83 -12.94 -18.09
C VAL A 187 21.07 -12.10 -19.35
N ALA A 188 20.66 -10.83 -19.30
CA ALA A 188 20.72 -9.91 -20.42
C ALA A 188 21.09 -8.51 -19.92
N TYR A 189 22.05 -7.89 -20.60
CA TYR A 189 22.58 -6.56 -20.27
C TYR A 189 22.36 -5.54 -21.38
N ASP A 190 21.70 -5.93 -22.48
CA ASP A 190 21.31 -5.01 -23.53
C ASP A 190 20.17 -4.09 -23.08
N SER A 191 20.13 -2.89 -23.66
CA SER A 191 19.16 -1.84 -23.33
C SER A 191 17.72 -2.29 -23.53
N ASP A 192 17.46 -2.97 -24.65
CA ASP A 192 16.11 -3.25 -25.13
C ASP A 192 15.44 -4.31 -24.25
N THR A 193 16.17 -5.36 -23.86
CA THR A 193 15.67 -6.36 -22.92
C THR A 193 15.37 -5.74 -21.56
N ASN A 194 16.28 -4.92 -21.03
CA ASN A 194 16.07 -4.27 -19.74
C ASN A 194 14.83 -3.38 -19.77
N GLN A 195 14.72 -2.50 -20.78
CA GLN A 195 13.56 -1.62 -20.99
C GLN A 195 12.25 -2.41 -21.08
N THR A 196 12.22 -3.46 -21.92
CA THR A 196 11.04 -4.32 -22.10
C THR A 196 10.60 -4.95 -20.78
N SER A 197 11.54 -5.50 -20.00
CA SER A 197 11.21 -6.13 -18.71
C SER A 197 10.65 -5.12 -17.69
N CYS A 198 11.21 -3.90 -17.64
CA CYS A 198 10.71 -2.82 -16.79
C CYS A 198 9.29 -2.41 -17.18
N GLU A 199 9.03 -2.27 -18.49
CA GLU A 199 7.70 -1.94 -19.00
C GLU A 199 6.65 -2.98 -18.60
N HIS A 200 6.94 -4.27 -18.74
CA HIS A 200 5.98 -5.31 -18.36
C HIS A 200 5.73 -5.35 -16.85
N ARG A 201 6.76 -5.23 -16.01
CA ARG A 201 6.57 -5.13 -14.55
C ARG A 201 5.70 -3.94 -14.16
N SER A 202 5.90 -2.78 -14.80
CA SER A 202 5.07 -1.58 -14.57
C SER A 202 3.64 -1.74 -15.11
N ARG A 203 3.48 -2.36 -16.29
CA ARG A 203 2.18 -2.58 -16.95
C ARG A 203 1.23 -3.41 -16.10
N LYS A 204 1.73 -4.31 -15.27
CA LYS A 204 0.93 -5.06 -14.28
C LYS A 204 0.19 -4.15 -13.29
N LEU A 205 0.86 -3.11 -12.79
CA LEU A 205 0.23 -2.13 -11.88
C LEU A 205 -0.82 -1.31 -12.61
N ALA A 206 -0.57 -0.93 -13.87
CA ALA A 206 -1.55 -0.25 -14.69
C ALA A 206 -2.78 -1.14 -14.97
N ALA A 207 -2.57 -2.43 -15.23
CA ALA A 207 -3.64 -3.41 -15.40
C ALA A 207 -4.47 -3.56 -14.12
N LEU A 208 -3.82 -3.67 -12.95
CA LEU A 208 -4.51 -3.68 -11.66
C LEU A 208 -5.31 -2.38 -11.44
N GLY A 209 -4.70 -1.22 -11.68
CA GLY A 209 -5.33 0.09 -11.52
C GLY A 209 -6.64 0.23 -12.29
N LYS A 210 -6.74 -0.35 -13.49
CA LYS A 210 -7.99 -0.37 -14.29
C LYS A 210 -9.12 -1.18 -13.66
N THR A 211 -8.82 -2.10 -12.76
CA THR A 211 -9.82 -2.92 -12.05
C THR A 211 -10.28 -2.29 -10.74
N LEU A 212 -9.57 -1.26 -10.26
CA LEU A 212 -9.90 -0.59 -9.02
C LEU A 212 -11.14 0.28 -9.16
N LYS A 213 -11.86 0.47 -8.05
CA LYS A 213 -12.99 1.38 -7.93
C LYS A 213 -12.53 2.66 -7.22
N PRO A 214 -13.15 3.81 -7.51
CA PRO A 214 -12.92 5.03 -6.75
C PRO A 214 -13.26 4.83 -5.26
N PRO A 215 -12.64 5.60 -4.34
CA PRO A 215 -12.98 5.56 -2.93
C PRO A 215 -14.44 5.96 -2.69
N VAL A 216 -15.04 5.35 -1.68
CA VAL A 216 -16.37 5.74 -1.19
C VAL A 216 -16.23 7.01 -0.36
N ILE A 217 -17.07 8.00 -0.65
CA ILE A 217 -17.15 9.26 0.11
C ILE A 217 -18.12 9.08 1.27
N ASN A 218 -17.66 9.40 2.48
CA ASN A 218 -18.51 9.59 3.64
C ASN A 218 -18.90 11.07 3.73
N GLY A 219 -20.17 11.36 3.46
CA GLY A 219 -20.71 12.72 3.41
C GLY A 219 -21.19 13.09 2.01
N ASP A 220 -21.17 14.38 1.70
CA ASP A 220 -21.61 14.90 0.40
C ASP A 220 -20.49 14.80 -0.63
N ASP A 221 -20.88 14.77 -1.91
CA ASP A 221 -19.97 14.68 -3.06
C ASP A 221 -19.11 15.93 -3.31
N GLU A 222 -19.49 17.05 -2.69
CA GLU A 222 -18.83 18.36 -2.78
C GLU A 222 -18.94 19.10 -1.44
N GLY A 223 -18.06 20.06 -1.18
CA GLY A 223 -18.09 20.81 0.07
C GLY A 223 -16.92 21.75 0.32
N ASP A 224 -16.83 22.25 1.54
CA ASP A 224 -15.75 23.15 1.96
C ASP A 224 -14.45 22.37 2.20
N LEU A 225 -14.54 21.18 2.81
CA LEU A 225 -13.37 20.39 3.22
C LEU A 225 -13.54 18.89 2.93
N LEU A 226 -12.55 18.29 2.28
CA LEU A 226 -12.38 16.84 2.17
C LEU A 226 -11.23 16.37 3.04
N VAL A 227 -11.50 15.40 3.91
CA VAL A 227 -10.49 14.72 4.74
C VAL A 227 -10.14 13.37 4.13
N VAL A 228 -8.84 13.14 3.87
CA VAL A 228 -8.34 11.90 3.30
C VAL A 228 -7.56 11.11 4.35
N GLY A 229 -8.07 9.93 4.69
CA GLY A 229 -7.43 8.99 5.62
C GLY A 229 -6.92 7.71 4.95
N TRP A 230 -6.15 6.93 5.69
CA TRP A 230 -5.78 5.56 5.34
C TRP A 230 -5.47 4.74 6.61
N GLY A 231 -5.52 3.41 6.52
CA GLY A 231 -5.24 2.54 7.67
C GLY A 231 -6.19 2.78 8.87
N SER A 232 -5.68 2.70 10.10
CA SER A 232 -6.52 2.70 11.31
C SER A 232 -7.21 4.03 11.65
N THR A 233 -6.98 5.11 10.90
CA THR A 233 -7.57 6.43 11.21
C THR A 233 -9.05 6.57 10.82
N MET A 234 -9.62 5.59 10.10
CA MET A 234 -10.96 5.68 9.50
C MET A 234 -12.04 6.04 10.51
N GLY A 235 -12.19 5.23 11.56
CA GLY A 235 -13.26 5.42 12.55
C GLY A 235 -13.17 6.77 13.27
N ALA A 236 -11.94 7.23 13.55
CA ALA A 236 -11.72 8.51 14.20
C ALA A 236 -12.02 9.70 13.28
N ILE A 237 -11.67 9.59 12.00
CA ILE A 237 -11.98 10.59 10.97
C ILE A 237 -13.49 10.67 10.73
N GLU A 238 -14.14 9.53 10.48
CA GLU A 238 -15.57 9.47 10.19
C GLU A 238 -16.41 10.00 11.35
N GLU A 239 -16.08 9.65 12.60
CA GLU A 239 -16.79 10.20 13.77
C GLU A 239 -16.63 11.72 13.88
N ALA A 240 -15.42 12.25 13.65
CA ALA A 240 -15.17 13.68 13.69
C ALA A 240 -15.90 14.44 12.57
N VAL A 241 -15.90 13.89 11.35
CA VAL A 241 -16.59 14.44 10.18
C VAL A 241 -18.10 14.42 10.41
N ASN A 242 -18.66 13.30 10.87
CA ASN A 242 -20.10 13.18 11.11
C ASN A 242 -20.60 14.19 12.16
N LYS A 243 -19.85 14.40 13.25
CA LYS A 243 -20.20 15.43 14.26
C LYS A 243 -20.21 16.85 13.69
N LEU A 244 -19.28 17.17 12.79
CA LEU A 244 -19.25 18.49 12.14
C LEU A 244 -20.38 18.65 11.12
N ARG A 245 -20.72 17.57 10.42
CA ARG A 245 -21.89 17.54 9.52
C ARG A 245 -23.20 17.73 10.29
N ASP A 246 -23.35 17.08 11.44
CA ASP A 246 -24.50 17.27 12.35
C ASP A 246 -24.60 18.73 12.84
N ALA A 247 -23.47 19.44 12.93
CA ALA A 247 -23.41 20.87 13.22
C ALA A 247 -23.61 21.78 11.99
N GLY A 248 -23.89 21.21 10.81
CA GLY A 248 -24.19 21.93 9.57
C GLY A 248 -22.97 22.30 8.71
N HIS A 249 -21.78 21.81 9.01
CA HIS A 249 -20.60 22.05 8.18
C HIS A 249 -20.57 21.17 6.92
N LYS A 250 -20.11 21.73 5.81
CA LYS A 250 -19.91 21.03 4.53
C LYS A 250 -18.55 20.32 4.49
N VAL A 251 -18.42 19.25 5.27
CA VAL A 251 -17.22 18.42 5.33
C VAL A 251 -17.55 16.98 4.97
N SER A 252 -16.63 16.34 4.25
CA SER A 252 -16.70 14.93 3.87
C SER A 252 -15.35 14.25 4.10
N SER A 253 -15.33 12.92 4.09
CA SER A 253 -14.08 12.15 4.11
C SER A 253 -14.05 11.04 3.08
N ILE A 254 -12.84 10.70 2.64
CA ILE A 254 -12.55 9.43 1.96
C ILE A 254 -11.46 8.70 2.72
N HIS A 255 -11.43 7.37 2.57
CA HIS A 255 -10.43 6.54 3.21
C HIS A 255 -9.85 5.55 2.21
N LEU A 256 -8.55 5.67 1.92
CA LEU A 256 -7.92 4.88 0.86
C LEU A 256 -7.53 3.49 1.35
N ARG A 257 -7.75 2.48 0.52
CA ARG A 257 -7.36 1.08 0.76
C ARG A 257 -6.24 0.64 -0.18
N PHE A 258 -6.15 1.20 -1.38
CA PHE A 258 -5.01 1.00 -2.29
C PHE A 258 -4.13 2.26 -2.32
N LEU A 259 -2.85 2.09 -1.97
CA LEU A 259 -1.85 3.16 -1.93
C LEU A 259 -0.86 3.06 -3.11
N SER A 260 -0.71 1.86 -3.69
CA SER A 260 0.00 1.63 -4.95
C SER A 260 -0.59 0.41 -5.67
N PRO A 261 -1.08 0.54 -6.91
CA PRO A 261 -1.44 1.82 -7.54
C PRO A 261 -2.48 2.56 -6.68
N LEU A 262 -2.49 3.89 -6.74
CA LEU A 262 -3.51 4.69 -6.05
C LEU A 262 -4.90 4.39 -6.62
N GLU A 263 -5.92 4.50 -5.78
CA GLU A 263 -7.31 4.42 -6.21
C GLU A 263 -7.61 5.49 -7.30
N PRO A 264 -8.48 5.19 -8.27
CA PRO A 264 -8.74 6.07 -9.40
C PRO A 264 -9.65 7.25 -9.03
N GLN A 265 -9.72 8.24 -9.93
CA GLN A 265 -10.59 9.42 -9.85
C GLN A 265 -10.33 10.40 -8.70
N LEU A 266 -9.18 10.30 -8.02
CA LEU A 266 -8.86 11.18 -6.89
C LEU A 266 -8.84 12.66 -7.28
N LYS A 267 -8.30 13.00 -8.46
CA LYS A 267 -8.23 14.39 -8.92
C LYS A 267 -9.63 14.99 -9.14
N GLU A 268 -10.51 14.23 -9.76
CA GLU A 268 -11.91 14.60 -10.01
C GLU A 268 -12.70 14.71 -8.70
N ILE A 269 -12.46 13.82 -7.74
CA ILE A 269 -13.06 13.93 -6.41
C ILE A 269 -12.57 15.19 -5.70
N PHE A 270 -11.26 15.44 -5.71
CA PHE A 270 -10.63 16.54 -4.99
C PHE A 270 -11.05 17.92 -5.51
N SER A 271 -11.30 18.06 -6.82
CA SER A 271 -11.70 19.34 -7.41
C SER A 271 -13.11 19.80 -7.00
N ARG A 272 -13.92 18.92 -6.39
CA ARG A 272 -15.25 19.22 -5.87
C ARG A 272 -15.23 19.82 -4.46
N PHE A 273 -14.04 19.97 -3.85
CA PHE A 273 -13.89 20.52 -2.51
C PHE A 273 -13.00 21.76 -2.53
N ARG A 274 -13.36 22.77 -1.72
CA ARG A 274 -12.56 24.00 -1.61
C ARG A 274 -11.16 23.73 -1.05
N GLN A 275 -11.03 22.81 -0.09
CA GLN A 275 -9.75 22.32 0.39
C GLN A 275 -9.77 20.80 0.56
N VAL A 276 -8.62 20.18 0.34
CA VAL A 276 -8.37 18.77 0.65
C VAL A 276 -7.23 18.68 1.66
N MET A 277 -7.36 17.82 2.66
CA MET A 277 -6.28 17.56 3.61
C MET A 277 -6.18 16.09 4.00
N THR A 278 -4.99 15.62 4.33
CA THR A 278 -4.81 14.30 4.95
C THR A 278 -4.84 14.36 6.48
N VAL A 279 -5.28 13.25 7.09
CA VAL A 279 -5.16 12.99 8.53
C VAL A 279 -4.42 11.67 8.74
N GLU A 280 -3.21 11.75 9.30
CA GLU A 280 -2.25 10.63 9.33
C GLU A 280 -1.53 10.53 10.67
N ILE A 281 -1.19 9.30 11.11
CA ILE A 281 -0.37 9.09 12.32
C ILE A 281 1.11 9.06 11.95
N ASN A 282 1.62 10.08 11.29
CA ASN A 282 3.06 10.28 11.01
C ASN A 282 3.41 11.76 11.14
N TYR A 283 4.70 12.13 11.09
CA TYR A 283 5.09 13.52 11.36
C TYR A 283 4.93 14.43 10.13
N SER A 284 4.40 15.63 10.36
CA SER A 284 4.44 16.77 9.42
C SER A 284 4.68 18.07 10.19
N ASP A 285 5.23 19.07 9.51
CA ASP A 285 5.50 20.37 10.10
C ASP A 285 4.22 21.21 10.18
N ARG A 286 4.04 21.87 11.32
CA ARG A 286 3.02 22.92 11.44
C ARG A 286 3.46 24.15 10.63
N PRO A 287 2.57 24.79 9.86
CA PRO A 287 2.91 26.01 9.11
C PRO A 287 3.44 27.16 9.99
N ASP A 288 3.05 27.21 11.26
CA ASP A 288 3.44 28.25 12.22
C ASP A 288 4.67 27.87 13.08
N ALA A 289 5.29 26.71 12.83
CA ALA A 289 6.45 26.29 13.59
C ALA A 289 7.69 27.15 13.28
N PRO A 290 8.64 27.28 14.24
CA PRO A 290 9.84 28.07 14.04
C PRO A 290 10.62 27.64 12.78
N GLN A 291 11.00 28.61 11.96
CA GLN A 291 11.78 28.42 10.72
C GLN A 291 11.07 27.66 9.58
N ILE A 292 9.80 27.28 9.76
CA ILE A 292 9.02 26.64 8.69
C ILE A 292 8.50 27.69 7.71
N THR A 293 8.72 27.44 6.43
CA THR A 293 8.23 28.23 5.31
C THR A 293 7.46 27.31 4.35
N PRO A 294 6.63 27.87 3.44
CA PRO A 294 5.95 27.06 2.43
C PRO A 294 6.88 26.17 1.60
N GLU A 295 8.12 26.59 1.39
CA GLU A 295 9.12 25.87 0.59
C GLU A 295 9.80 24.71 1.32
N ASN A 296 9.96 24.79 2.64
CA ASN A 296 10.69 23.78 3.43
C ASN A 296 9.78 22.88 4.28
N ARG A 297 8.48 23.21 4.37
CA ARG A 297 7.51 22.47 5.17
C ARG A 297 7.48 20.99 4.77
N ARG A 298 7.70 20.11 5.73
CA ARG A 298 7.49 18.67 5.54
C ARG A 298 6.02 18.34 5.65
N TYR A 299 5.48 17.75 4.59
CA TYR A 299 4.12 17.21 4.57
C TYR A 299 4.11 15.79 5.11
N ALA A 300 2.93 15.35 5.55
CA ALA A 300 2.68 13.96 5.89
C ALA A 300 2.86 13.06 4.65
N GLN A 301 3.05 11.76 4.87
CA GLN A 301 3.49 10.85 3.82
C GLN A 301 2.47 10.70 2.69
N LEU A 302 1.20 10.42 3.02
CA LEU A 302 0.15 10.32 2.01
C LEU A 302 -0.11 11.68 1.35
N ALA A 303 -0.09 12.78 2.10
CA ALA A 303 -0.20 14.12 1.50
C ALA A 303 0.86 14.35 0.42
N THR A 304 2.12 13.99 0.69
CA THR A 304 3.22 14.11 -0.28
C THR A 304 2.91 13.32 -1.56
N VAL A 305 2.45 12.07 -1.42
CA VAL A 305 2.09 11.19 -2.55
C VAL A 305 0.92 11.76 -3.35
N LEU A 306 -0.13 12.23 -2.68
CA LEU A 306 -1.33 12.76 -3.33
C LEU A 306 -1.04 14.06 -4.09
N ARG A 307 -0.24 14.97 -3.51
CA ARG A 307 0.21 16.19 -4.20
C ARG A 307 0.95 15.86 -5.49
N ALA A 308 1.90 14.93 -5.43
CA ALA A 308 2.68 14.51 -6.59
C ALA A 308 1.81 13.83 -7.67
N SER A 309 0.83 13.03 -7.27
CA SER A 309 0.05 12.19 -8.19
C SER A 309 -1.15 12.92 -8.80
N THR A 310 -1.76 13.86 -8.07
CA THR A 310 -2.99 14.54 -8.49
C THR A 310 -2.76 15.97 -8.97
N LEU A 311 -1.61 16.57 -8.62
CA LEU A 311 -1.31 17.99 -8.78
C LEU A 311 -2.31 18.93 -8.08
N VAL A 312 -3.03 18.42 -7.09
CA VAL A 312 -3.90 19.20 -6.20
C VAL A 312 -3.11 19.62 -4.97
N ASP A 313 -3.37 20.84 -4.48
CA ASP A 313 -2.79 21.36 -3.24
C ASP A 313 -3.44 20.68 -2.02
N VAL A 314 -2.99 19.46 -1.71
CA VAL A 314 -3.43 18.69 -0.54
C VAL A 314 -2.62 19.13 0.68
N ASP A 315 -3.29 19.69 1.69
CA ASP A 315 -2.69 20.01 2.99
C ASP A 315 -2.65 18.75 3.90
N CYS A 316 -2.11 18.86 5.10
CA CYS A 316 -2.11 17.76 6.07
C CYS A 316 -2.25 18.26 7.51
N TRP A 317 -2.83 17.39 8.34
CA TRP A 317 -2.66 17.43 9.78
C TRP A 317 -2.27 16.04 10.26
N SER A 318 -1.14 15.94 10.93
CA SER A 318 -0.62 14.66 11.36
C SER A 318 0.09 14.80 12.71
N VAL A 319 0.04 13.75 13.52
CA VAL A 319 0.61 13.74 14.88
C VAL A 319 1.22 12.38 15.19
N VAL A 320 2.26 12.38 16.04
CA VAL A 320 3.06 11.19 16.41
C VAL A 320 3.15 10.99 17.92
N TYR A 321 2.04 11.22 18.64
CA TYR A 321 2.01 11.06 20.09
C TYR A 321 2.11 9.59 20.56
N GLY A 322 2.19 8.63 19.63
CA GLY A 322 2.33 7.21 19.92
C GLY A 322 1.04 6.53 20.42
N HIS A 323 -0.10 7.19 20.29
CA HIS A 323 -1.42 6.61 20.59
C HIS A 323 -2.35 6.78 19.40
N PRO A 324 -3.41 5.96 19.29
CA PRO A 324 -4.43 6.15 18.26
C PRO A 324 -5.00 7.57 18.29
N MET A 325 -5.32 8.12 17.13
CA MET A 325 -5.95 9.43 17.04
C MET A 325 -7.34 9.40 17.68
N GLN A 326 -7.62 10.36 18.55
CA GLN A 326 -8.95 10.52 19.14
C GLN A 326 -9.83 11.37 18.21
N PRO A 327 -11.11 11.01 18.01
CA PRO A 327 -12.05 11.78 17.20
C PRO A 327 -12.13 13.25 17.62
N GLY A 328 -12.06 13.54 18.92
CA GLY A 328 -12.11 14.91 19.44
C GLY A 328 -10.94 15.79 19.01
N MET A 329 -9.75 15.22 18.80
CA MET A 329 -8.59 15.95 18.29
C MET A 329 -8.79 16.34 16.83
N ILE A 330 -9.25 15.38 16.01
CA ILE A 330 -9.55 15.58 14.59
C ILE A 330 -10.66 16.63 14.48
N HIS A 331 -11.76 16.46 15.20
CA HIS A 331 -12.88 17.40 15.21
C HIS A 331 -12.42 18.83 15.53
N LYS A 332 -11.59 19.01 16.55
CA LYS A 332 -11.07 20.34 16.93
C LYS A 332 -10.26 20.98 15.81
N GLU A 333 -9.40 20.22 15.15
CA GLU A 333 -8.61 20.72 14.02
C GLU A 333 -9.47 21.04 12.80
N LEU A 334 -10.36 20.13 12.41
CA LEU A 334 -11.27 20.34 11.28
C LEU A 334 -12.16 21.56 11.51
N ASN A 335 -12.71 21.73 12.72
CA ASN A 335 -13.50 22.91 13.07
C ASN A 335 -12.68 24.20 12.96
N ARG A 336 -11.41 24.18 13.39
CA ARG A 336 -10.49 25.31 13.27
C ARG A 336 -10.27 25.69 11.81
N ARG A 337 -10.08 24.71 10.93
CA ARG A 337 -9.90 24.91 9.47
C ARG A 337 -11.15 25.50 8.83
N LEU A 338 -12.31 24.89 9.08
CA LEU A 338 -13.60 25.35 8.57
C LEU A 338 -13.91 26.78 9.03
N THR A 339 -13.68 27.09 10.31
CA THR A 339 -13.88 28.44 10.84
C THR A 339 -12.96 29.46 10.15
N ALA A 340 -11.70 29.10 9.89
CA ALA A 340 -10.78 29.98 9.16
C ALA A 340 -11.27 30.25 7.72
N MET A 341 -11.76 29.23 7.02
CA MET A 341 -12.29 29.36 5.66
C MET A 341 -13.51 30.27 5.56
N HIS A 342 -14.38 30.26 6.57
CA HIS A 342 -15.58 31.12 6.61
C HIS A 342 -15.24 32.56 6.99
N ASN A 343 -14.15 32.79 7.73
CA ASN A 343 -13.68 34.14 8.08
C ASN A 343 -12.86 34.82 6.96
N GLU A 344 -12.45 34.08 5.93
CA GLU A 344 -11.75 34.61 4.75
C GLU A 344 -12.69 35.11 3.64
N ILE A 345 -14.01 34.99 3.82
CA ILE A 345 -15.07 35.47 2.90
C ILE A 345 -15.63 36.80 3.40
#